data_AF-A0A4Q3DNN5-F1
#
_entry.id   AF-A0A4Q3DNN5-F1
#
_cell.length_a   1.000
_cell.length_b   1.000
_cell.length_c   1.000
_cell.angle_alpha   90.00
_cell.angle_beta   90.00
_cell.angle_gamma   90.00
#
_symmetry.space_group_name_H-M   'P 1'
#
loop_
_entity.id
_entity.type
_entity.pdbx_description
1 polymer ?
#
loop_
_entity_poly.entity_id
_entity_poly.type
_entity_poly.pdbx_seq_one_letter_code
_entity_poly.pdbx_strand_id
1 'polypeptide(L)'
;MHTISLDASLWTNPTDFYNAVYDALGDPAALPLPHQFGYSVDALLEVMVSDGMAFLQPPYVIRITGLALASETVRRVVETAATLINKEQGDVEMSMVVDVS
;
A
#
# COMPACT_ATOMS: atom_id res chain seq x y z
N MET A 1 4.13 -13.68 9.17
CA MET A 1 3.04 -12.85 8.65
C MET A 1 3.03 -11.53 9.40
N HIS A 2 3.42 -10.44 8.73
CA HIS A 2 3.46 -9.11 9.31
C HIS A 2 2.13 -8.37 9.06
N THR A 3 1.72 -7.49 9.97
CA THR A 3 0.59 -6.59 9.73
C THR A 3 1.08 -5.16 9.78
N ILE A 4 0.98 -4.46 8.65
CA ILE A 4 1.23 -3.03 8.53
C ILE A 4 -0.11 -2.33 8.73
N SER A 5 -0.19 -1.38 9.66
CA SER A 5 -1.42 -0.59 9.88
C SER A 5 -1.17 0.85 9.43
N LEU A 6 -2.01 1.35 8.53
CA LEU A 6 -1.96 2.71 7.99
C LEU A 6 -3.26 3.43 8.31
N ASP A 7 -3.15 4.68 8.78
CA ASP A 7 -4.31 5.54 9.03
C ASP A 7 -4.50 6.53 7.88
N ALA A 8 -5.64 6.41 7.19
CA ALA A 8 -6.05 7.24 6.07
C ALA A 8 -6.88 8.46 6.49
N SER A 9 -7.13 8.67 7.79
CA SER A 9 -8.01 9.74 8.28
C SER A 9 -7.59 11.15 7.86
N LEU A 10 -6.31 11.33 7.53
CA LEU A 10 -5.73 12.61 7.10
C LEU A 10 -5.35 12.63 5.61
N TRP A 11 -5.66 11.58 4.84
CA TRP A 11 -5.29 11.52 3.42
C TRP A 11 -6.22 12.40 2.59
N THR A 12 -5.61 13.34 1.87
CA THR A 12 -6.31 14.33 1.04
C THR A 12 -6.11 14.09 -0.45
N ASN A 13 -5.00 13.48 -0.83
CA ASN A 13 -4.58 13.24 -2.21
C ASN A 13 -4.15 11.77 -2.39
N PRO A 14 -4.46 11.09 -3.51
CA PRO A 14 -3.97 9.74 -3.78
C PRO A 14 -2.48 9.49 -3.52
N THR A 15 -1.63 10.50 -3.71
CA THR A 15 -0.20 10.44 -3.37
C THR A 15 0.06 10.07 -1.89
N ASP A 16 -0.81 10.49 -0.96
CA ASP A 16 -0.69 10.19 0.47
C ASP A 16 -0.75 8.68 0.74
N PHE A 17 -1.62 7.97 0.01
CA PHE A 17 -1.73 6.51 0.07
C PHE A 17 -0.43 5.84 -0.39
N TYR A 18 0.07 6.20 -1.57
CA TYR A 18 1.29 5.57 -2.12
C TYR A 18 2.51 5.83 -1.24
N ASN A 19 2.68 7.08 -0.78
CA ASN A 19 3.78 7.42 0.13
C ASN A 19 3.69 6.60 1.42
N ALA A 20 2.50 6.49 2.03
CA ALA A 20 2.32 5.72 3.26
C ALA A 20 2.66 4.23 3.09
N VAL A 21 2.31 3.63 1.94
CA VAL A 21 2.65 2.23 1.66
C VAL A 21 4.14 2.07 1.37
N TYR A 22 4.73 2.93 0.57
CA TYR A 22 6.17 2.90 0.26
C TYR A 22 7.03 3.12 1.50
N ASP A 23 6.65 4.04 2.39
CA ASP A 23 7.34 4.25 3.67
C ASP A 23 7.25 3.03 4.57
N ALA A 24 6.10 2.33 4.57
CA ALA A 24 5.91 1.13 5.39
C ALA A 24 6.64 -0.11 4.85
N LEU A 25 6.86 -0.18 3.54
CA LEU A 25 7.57 -1.29 2.88
C LEU A 25 9.08 -1.03 2.73
N GLY A 26 9.51 0.24 2.81
CA GLY A 26 10.90 0.65 2.72
C GLY A 26 11.73 0.36 3.99
N ASP A 27 13.05 0.51 3.87
CA ASP A 27 13.95 0.40 5.00
C ASP A 27 13.98 1.74 5.77
N PRO A 28 13.57 1.78 7.05
CA PRO A 28 13.60 3.00 7.84
C PRO A 28 15.02 3.58 8.05
N ALA A 29 16.08 2.81 7.76
CA ALA A 29 17.48 3.21 7.91
C ALA A 29 18.22 3.50 6.58
N ALA A 30 17.71 3.04 5.43
CA ALA A 30 18.46 3.07 4.15
C ALA A 30 17.93 4.04 3.08
N LEU A 31 16.92 4.87 3.42
CA LEU A 31 16.14 5.82 2.60
C LEU A 31 14.77 5.24 2.19
N PRO A 32 13.70 6.06 2.21
CA PRO A 32 12.37 5.63 1.75
C PRO A 32 12.48 5.12 0.31
N LEU A 33 11.63 4.15 -0.05
CA LEU A 33 11.55 3.67 -1.43
C LEU A 33 11.41 4.89 -2.33
N PRO A 34 12.31 5.05 -3.31
CA PRO A 34 12.35 6.30 -4.04
C PRO A 34 10.98 6.50 -4.68
N HIS A 35 10.40 7.67 -4.46
CA HIS A 35 9.15 8.14 -5.10
C HIS A 35 9.22 8.11 -6.65
N GLN A 36 10.36 7.66 -7.19
CA GLN A 36 10.66 7.38 -8.59
C GLN A 36 9.86 6.19 -9.19
N PHE A 37 9.28 5.30 -8.38
CA PHE A 37 8.41 4.23 -8.90
C PHE A 37 7.09 4.79 -9.46
N GLY A 38 6.74 6.03 -9.10
CA GLY A 38 5.52 6.69 -9.57
C GLY A 38 4.30 6.37 -8.72
N TYR A 39 3.20 7.05 -9.04
CA TYR A 39 1.93 6.99 -8.32
C TYR A 39 0.88 6.23 -9.14
N SER A 40 1.13 4.94 -9.38
CA SER A 40 0.19 4.04 -10.04
C SER A 40 0.06 2.73 -9.25
N VAL A 41 -1.08 2.05 -9.42
CA VAL A 41 -1.30 0.74 -8.79
C VAL A 41 -0.32 -0.30 -9.34
N ASP A 42 0.04 -0.22 -10.63
CA ASP A 42 1.00 -1.15 -11.25
C ASP A 42 2.40 -1.01 -10.63
N ALA A 43 2.86 0.21 -10.39
CA ALA A 43 4.14 0.45 -9.73
C ALA A 43 4.14 -0.06 -8.29
N LEU A 44 3.02 0.12 -7.58
CA LEU A 44 2.84 -0.40 -6.23
C LEU A 44 2.90 -1.94 -6.23
N LEU A 45 2.22 -2.60 -7.16
CA LEU A 45 2.29 -4.06 -7.32
C LEU A 45 3.73 -4.52 -7.59
N GLU A 46 4.46 -3.82 -8.47
CA GLU A 46 5.84 -4.15 -8.78
C GLU A 46 6.70 -4.13 -7.51
N VAL A 47 6.56 -3.10 -6.67
CA VAL A 47 7.26 -3.00 -5.38
C VAL A 47 6.87 -4.12 -4.41
N MET A 48 5.57 -4.45 -4.35
CA MET A 48 5.05 -5.43 -3.39
C MET A 48 5.39 -6.88 -3.76
N VAL A 49 5.50 -7.18 -5.05
CA VAL A 49 5.74 -8.53 -5.60
C VAL A 49 7.21 -8.78 -5.93
N SER A 50 7.96 -7.76 -6.34
CA SER A 50 9.33 -7.95 -6.79
C SER A 50 10.28 -8.26 -5.64
N ASP A 51 10.87 -9.46 -5.71
CA ASP A 51 11.87 -9.94 -4.77
C ASP A 51 13.07 -8.97 -4.73
N GLY A 52 13.29 -8.36 -3.57
CA GLY A 52 14.37 -7.40 -3.33
C GLY A 52 14.08 -5.91 -3.55
N MET A 53 12.87 -5.50 -3.95
CA MET A 53 12.50 -4.07 -3.98
C MET A 53 11.97 -3.57 -2.64
N ALA A 54 11.09 -4.32 -1.97
CA ALA A 54 10.67 -4.00 -0.61
C ALA A 54 11.69 -4.49 0.43
N PHE A 55 11.91 -3.71 1.50
CA PHE A 55 12.66 -4.18 2.66
C PHE A 55 11.87 -5.25 3.41
N LEU A 56 10.56 -5.04 3.54
CA LEU A 56 9.66 -6.04 4.12
C LEU A 56 9.27 -7.09 3.08
N GLN A 57 9.75 -8.31 3.27
CA GLN A 57 9.41 -9.44 2.42
C GLN A 57 8.06 -10.07 2.84
N PRO A 58 7.25 -10.58 1.89
CA PRO A 58 6.07 -11.38 2.18
C PRO A 58 6.41 -12.60 3.09
N PRO A 59 5.46 -13.09 3.92
CA PRO A 59 4.04 -12.72 3.94
C PRO A 59 3.71 -11.52 4.83
N TYR A 60 2.91 -10.60 4.31
CA TYR A 60 2.38 -9.46 5.06
C TYR A 60 0.97 -9.02 4.63
N VAL A 61 0.30 -8.30 5.53
CA VAL A 61 -1.04 -7.72 5.33
C VAL A 61 -0.95 -6.23 5.58
N ILE A 62 -1.36 -5.40 4.63
CA ILE A 62 -1.54 -3.95 4.81
C ILE A 62 -2.99 -3.71 5.21
N ARG A 63 -3.21 -3.17 6.40
CA ARG A 63 -4.52 -2.76 6.91
C ARG A 63 -4.63 -1.25 6.86
N ILE A 64 -5.64 -0.74 6.17
CA ILE A 64 -5.92 0.70 6.05
C ILE A 64 -7.18 1.01 6.84
N THR A 65 -7.08 1.91 7.81
CA THR A 65 -8.20 2.40 8.64
C THR A 65 -8.49 3.86 8.35
N GLY A 66 -9.65 4.38 8.77
CA GLY A 66 -9.99 5.80 8.63
C GLY A 66 -10.29 6.25 7.20
N LEU A 67 -10.44 5.31 6.24
CA LEU A 67 -10.67 5.64 4.84
C LEU A 67 -12.01 6.34 4.60
N ALA A 68 -13.01 6.12 5.46
CA ALA A 68 -14.28 6.82 5.41
C ALA A 68 -14.14 8.34 5.57
N LEU A 69 -13.07 8.81 6.24
CA LEU A 69 -12.76 10.23 6.44
C LEU A 69 -11.91 10.82 5.30
N ALA A 70 -11.29 9.98 4.47
CA ALA A 70 -10.48 10.42 3.34
C ALA A 70 -11.34 11.00 2.21
N SER A 71 -10.70 11.77 1.32
CA SER A 71 -11.40 12.28 0.13
C SER A 71 -11.92 11.14 -0.76
N GLU A 72 -13.02 11.37 -1.48
CA GLU A 72 -13.60 10.35 -2.36
C GLU A 72 -12.58 9.83 -3.40
N THR A 73 -11.74 10.72 -3.92
CA THR A 73 -10.67 10.37 -4.85
C THR A 73 -9.66 9.41 -4.22
N VAL A 74 -9.20 9.68 -2.99
CA VAL A 74 -8.29 8.78 -2.26
C VAL A 74 -8.96 7.43 -2.05
N ARG A 75 -10.20 7.41 -1.54
CA ARG A 75 -10.94 6.19 -1.27
C ARG A 75 -11.05 5.29 -2.50
N ARG A 76 -11.44 5.85 -3.65
CA ARG A 76 -11.53 5.09 -4.92
C ARG A 76 -10.18 4.49 -5.35
N VAL A 77 -9.08 5.23 -5.18
CA VAL A 77 -7.73 4.73 -5.52
C VAL A 77 -7.33 3.59 -4.60
N VAL A 78 -7.54 3.74 -3.28
CA VAL A 78 -7.22 2.71 -2.28
C VAL A 78 -8.04 1.44 -2.50
N GLU A 79 -9.35 1.57 -2.74
CA GLU A 79 -10.24 0.43 -3.04
C GLU A 79 -9.83 -0.31 -4.32
N THR A 80 -9.44 0.45 -5.36
CA THR A 80 -8.95 -0.12 -6.63
C THR A 80 -7.64 -0.87 -6.41
N ALA A 81 -6.70 -0.27 -5.68
CA ALA A 81 -5.42 -0.89 -5.35
C ALA A 81 -5.61 -2.18 -4.55
N ALA A 82 -6.44 -2.16 -3.51
CA ALA A 82 -6.74 -3.34 -2.71
C ALA A 82 -7.36 -4.47 -3.53
N THR A 83 -8.26 -4.14 -4.46
CA THR A 83 -8.87 -5.12 -5.37
C THR A 83 -7.83 -5.79 -6.26
N LEU A 84 -6.92 -5.00 -6.85
CA LEU A 84 -5.88 -5.52 -7.74
C LEU A 84 -4.83 -6.34 -6.97
N ILE A 85 -4.35 -5.86 -5.82
CA ILE A 85 -3.42 -6.58 -4.94
C ILE A 85 -4.00 -7.92 -4.50
N ASN A 86 -5.26 -7.94 -4.04
CA ASN A 86 -5.89 -9.17 -3.59
C ASN A 86 -6.23 -10.14 -4.73
N LYS A 87 -6.24 -9.69 -5.99
CA LYS A 87 -6.37 -10.58 -7.14
C LYS A 87 -5.06 -11.33 -7.43
N GLU A 88 -3.93 -10.66 -7.24
CA GLU A 88 -2.59 -11.23 -7.42
C GLU A 88 -2.16 -12.15 -6.25
N GLN A 89 -2.95 -12.23 -5.17
CA GLN A 89 -2.70 -13.11 -4.03
C GLN A 89 -2.56 -14.60 -4.36
N GLY A 90 -3.12 -15.04 -5.49
CA GLY A 90 -3.01 -16.43 -5.93
C GLY A 90 -1.56 -16.86 -6.18
N ASP A 91 -0.69 -15.90 -6.54
CA ASP A 91 0.71 -16.13 -6.86
C ASP A 91 1.69 -15.52 -5.82
N VAL A 92 1.21 -14.69 -4.88
CA VAL A 92 2.04 -13.93 -3.91
C VAL A 92 1.38 -13.85 -2.52
N GLU A 93 2.12 -14.13 -1.44
CA GLU A 93 1.58 -14.16 -0.06
C GLU A 93 1.36 -12.75 0.58
N MET A 94 0.71 -11.82 -0.13
CA MET A 94 0.50 -10.42 0.31
C MET A 94 -0.98 -10.01 0.26
N SER A 95 -1.55 -9.27 1.21
CA SER A 95 -2.93 -8.72 1.08
C SER A 95 -3.03 -7.26 1.48
N MET A 96 -4.09 -6.61 0.98
CA MET A 96 -4.53 -5.30 1.47
C MET A 96 -5.99 -5.38 1.95
N VAL A 97 -6.21 -4.99 3.20
CA VAL A 97 -7.53 -4.95 3.85
C VAL A 97 -7.90 -3.51 4.14
N VAL A 98 -9.06 -3.09 3.65
CA VAL A 98 -9.58 -1.73 3.81
C VAL A 98 -10.76 -1.75 4.77
N ASP A 99 -10.69 -0.93 5.82
CA ASP A 99 -11.80 -0.73 6.76
C ASP A 99 -12.62 0.50 6.32
N VAL A 100 -13.89 0.27 6.02
CA VAL A 100 -14.86 1.27 5.54
C VAL A 100 -15.80 1.78 6.64
N SER A 101 -15.55 1.39 7.90
CA SER A 101 -16.39 1.73 9.06
C SER A 101 -16.36 3.22 9.44
#